data_AF-A0A838R5N8-F1
#
_entry.id   AF-A0A838R5N8-F1
#
_cell.length_a   1.000
_cell.length_b   1.000
_cell.length_c   1.000
_cell.angle_alpha   90.00
_cell.angle_beta   90.00
_cell.angle_gamma   90.00
#
_symmetry.space_group_name_H-M   'P 1'
#
loop_
_entity.id
_entity.type
_entity.pdbx_description
1 polymer ?
#
loop_
_entity_poly.entity_id
_entity_poly.type
_entity_poly.pdbx_seq_one_letter_code
_entity_poly.pdbx_strand_id
1 'polypeptide(L)'
;MQGCVAWRREGLVTPAKVMAATANYKSESDTFAQWFAELCVSNPAAEWKAGLAYGSYRNWCEQANERPLHSNKFGDRVLAEGFTRTPRRRDGFYYLGFKHLLTAAR
;
A
#
# COMPACT_ATOMS: atom_id res chain seq x y z
N MET A 1 31.06 3.55 -14.79
CA MET A 1 30.35 4.75 -14.32
C MET A 1 29.34 5.18 -15.38
N GLN A 2 28.22 5.77 -14.95
CA GLN A 2 27.05 6.23 -15.72
C GLN A 2 26.26 5.08 -16.39
N GLY A 3 24.97 4.89 -16.13
CA GLY A 3 23.93 5.82 -15.70
C GLY A 3 22.68 5.49 -16.52
N CYS A 4 21.51 5.89 -16.02
CA CYS A 4 20.19 5.77 -16.66
C CYS A 4 19.43 4.47 -16.34
N VAL A 5 18.95 4.40 -15.10
CA VAL A 5 17.64 3.79 -14.80
C VAL A 5 16.60 4.51 -15.67
N ALA A 6 16.05 3.80 -16.66
CA ALA A 6 14.99 4.30 -17.52
C ALA A 6 13.72 4.47 -16.68
N TRP A 7 13.36 5.72 -16.40
CA TRP A 7 12.14 6.07 -15.70
C TRP A 7 10.93 5.86 -16.61
N ARG A 8 10.07 4.94 -16.18
CA ARG A 8 8.60 5.03 -16.15
C ARG A 8 7.98 5.97 -17.20
N ARG A 9 7.59 5.37 -18.33
CA ARG A 9 6.43 5.84 -19.10
C ARG A 9 5.24 4.96 -18.74
N GLU A 10 4.07 5.59 -18.72
CA GLU A 10 2.75 5.01 -18.55
C GLU A 10 2.28 4.82 -17.10
N GLY A 11 1.61 5.87 -16.59
CA GLY A 11 0.46 5.66 -15.70
C GLY A 11 0.60 6.07 -14.24
N LEU A 12 1.48 6.99 -13.87
CA LEU A 12 1.35 7.69 -12.58
C LEU A 12 0.20 8.69 -12.67
N VAL A 13 -1.03 8.18 -12.69
CA VAL A 13 -2.13 8.92 -12.06
C VAL A 13 -1.82 8.85 -10.57
N THR A 14 -0.99 9.79 -10.11
CA THR A 14 -0.75 10.05 -8.70
C THR A 14 -2.12 10.14 -8.04
N PRO A 15 -2.49 9.26 -7.11
CA PRO A 15 -3.77 9.39 -6.47
C PRO A 15 -3.67 10.56 -5.49
N ALA A 16 -3.91 11.76 -6.01
CA ALA A 16 -4.23 12.97 -5.27
C ALA A 16 -5.39 12.74 -4.27
N LYS A 17 -6.08 11.58 -4.35
CA LYS A 17 -7.14 11.15 -3.45
C LYS A 17 -6.67 10.61 -2.10
N VAL A 18 -5.39 10.25 -1.93
CA VAL A 18 -4.89 9.78 -0.62
C VAL A 18 -4.53 10.96 0.31
N MET A 19 -4.27 12.15 -0.24
CA MET A 19 -3.97 13.35 0.57
C MET A 19 -5.21 14.03 1.17
N ALA A 20 -6.42 13.76 0.66
CA ALA A 20 -7.63 14.45 1.11
C ALA A 20 -8.31 13.82 2.34
N ALA A 21 -8.01 12.55 2.65
CA ALA A 21 -8.53 11.86 3.84
C ALA A 21 -7.60 11.98 5.06
N THR A 22 -6.58 12.83 5.00
CA THR A 22 -5.54 12.97 6.03
C THR A 22 -5.80 14.13 6.99
N ALA A 23 -7.05 14.53 7.21
CA ALA A 23 -7.37 15.57 8.20
C ALA A 23 -7.27 15.07 9.66
N ASN A 24 -7.02 13.77 9.90
CA ASN A 24 -7.02 13.18 11.24
C ASN A 24 -5.75 12.39 11.63
N TYR A 25 -4.68 12.39 10.84
CA TYR A 25 -3.47 11.64 11.20
C TYR A 25 -2.47 12.49 11.96
N LYS A 26 -2.65 12.53 13.28
CA LYS A 26 -1.62 12.95 14.22
C LYS A 26 -0.48 11.92 14.22
N SER A 27 0.60 12.20 13.49
CA SER A 27 2.00 12.12 13.95
C SER A 27 2.98 11.93 12.77
N GLU A 28 4.16 12.51 12.91
CA GLU A 28 5.34 12.41 12.02
C GLU A 28 5.87 10.98 11.78
N SER A 29 5.19 9.93 12.26
CA SER A 29 5.61 8.52 12.19
C SER A 29 4.56 7.61 11.53
N ASP A 30 3.89 8.09 10.48
CA ASP A 30 2.92 7.27 9.73
C ASP A 30 3.63 6.36 8.72
N THR A 31 4.16 5.23 9.22
CA THR A 31 4.84 4.21 8.40
C THR A 31 3.93 3.59 7.35
N PHE A 32 2.61 3.55 7.60
CA PHE A 32 1.65 3.05 6.62
C PHE A 32 1.54 3.99 5.41
N ALA A 33 1.39 5.30 5.66
CA ALA A 33 1.30 6.28 4.59
C ALA A 33 2.57 6.30 3.72
N GLN A 34 3.75 6.20 4.34
CA GLN A 34 5.02 6.15 3.63
C GLN A 34 5.14 4.89 2.74
N TRP A 35 4.92 3.72 3.32
CA TRP A 35 4.88 2.46 2.56
C TRP A 35 3.89 2.50 1.39
N PHE A 36 2.69 3.05 1.63
CA PHE A 36 1.66 3.13 0.62
C PHE A 36 2.09 4.05 -0.54
N ALA A 37 2.68 5.20 -0.23
CA ALA A 37 3.17 6.15 -1.24
C ALA A 37 4.33 5.58 -2.08
N GLU A 38 5.20 4.77 -1.47
CA GLU A 38 6.40 4.24 -2.15
C GLU A 38 6.16 2.95 -2.92
N LEU A 39 5.33 2.04 -2.39
CA LEU A 39 5.17 0.68 -2.92
C LEU A 39 3.77 0.36 -3.43
N CYS A 40 2.77 1.20 -3.18
CA CYS A 40 1.38 0.93 -3.55
C CYS A 40 0.82 1.92 -4.57
N VAL A 41 -0.20 1.48 -5.29
CA VAL A 41 -1.02 2.31 -6.18
C VAL A 41 -2.48 2.03 -5.92
N SER A 42 -3.29 3.08 -5.84
CA SER A 42 -4.74 2.92 -5.75
C SER A 42 -5.34 2.73 -7.14
N ASN A 43 -6.20 1.73 -7.26
CA ASN A 43 -6.96 1.44 -8.46
C ASN A 43 -8.26 0.75 -8.02
N PRO A 44 -9.45 1.32 -8.34
CA PRO A 44 -10.74 0.76 -7.94
C PRO A 44 -10.97 -0.68 -8.38
N ALA A 45 -10.37 -1.09 -9.51
CA ALA A 45 -10.47 -2.45 -10.04
C ALA A 45 -9.34 -3.37 -9.54
N ALA A 46 -8.37 -2.86 -8.77
CA ALA A 46 -7.31 -3.67 -8.22
C ALA A 46 -7.78 -4.40 -6.96
N GLU A 47 -7.34 -5.66 -6.87
CA GLU A 47 -7.37 -6.44 -5.65
C GLU A 47 -5.97 -6.92 -5.28
N TRP A 48 -5.70 -7.01 -3.99
CA TRP A 48 -4.43 -7.51 -3.49
C TRP A 48 -4.62 -8.38 -2.25
N LYS A 49 -4.00 -9.55 -2.27
CA LYS A 49 -4.10 -10.51 -1.16
C LYS A 49 -3.58 -9.90 0.13
N ALA A 50 -4.38 -9.93 1.19
CA ALA A 50 -4.09 -9.27 2.46
C ALA A 50 -2.75 -9.72 3.07
N GLY A 51 -2.43 -11.02 2.97
CA GLY A 51 -1.14 -11.54 3.44
C GLY A 51 0.05 -11.01 2.65
N LEU A 52 -0.10 -10.76 1.34
CA LEU A 52 0.95 -10.16 0.51
C LEU A 52 1.10 -8.66 0.78
N ALA A 53 -0.02 -7.96 0.97
CA ALA A 53 -0.01 -6.55 1.36
C ALA A 53 0.73 -6.34 2.68
N TYR A 54 0.38 -7.11 3.71
CA TYR A 54 1.07 -7.05 5.00
C TYR A 54 2.54 -7.50 4.92
N GLY A 55 2.84 -8.53 4.10
CA GLY A 55 4.21 -8.96 3.85
C GLY A 55 5.08 -7.85 3.24
N SER A 56 4.56 -7.14 2.24
CA SER A 56 5.22 -5.98 1.63
C SER A 56 5.44 -4.86 2.64
N TYR A 57 4.43 -4.53 3.45
CA TYR A 57 4.53 -3.50 4.49
C TYR A 57 5.61 -3.84 5.53
N ARG A 58 5.64 -5.08 6.04
CA ARG A 58 6.68 -5.51 6.98
C ARG A 58 8.08 -5.38 6.40
N ASN A 59 8.28 -5.89 5.19
CA ASN A 59 9.56 -5.83 4.51
C ASN A 59 10.00 -4.39 4.22
N TRP A 60 9.07 -3.49 3.94
CA TRP A 60 9.36 -2.06 3.83
C TRP A 60 9.78 -1.46 5.17
N CYS A 61 9.06 -1.75 6.26
CA CYS A 61 9.44 -1.27 7.59
C CYS A 61 10.84 -1.73 7.99
N GLU A 62 11.18 -3.00 7.74
CA GLU A 62 12.51 -3.55 8.01
C GLU A 62 13.61 -2.79 7.24
N GLN A 63 13.36 -2.44 5.97
CA GLN A 63 14.30 -1.65 5.16
C GLN A 63 14.37 -0.18 5.60
N ALA A 64 13.25 0.39 6.03
CA ALA A 64 13.18 1.77 6.55
C ALA A 64 13.71 1.88 8.00
N ASN A 65 14.16 0.78 8.62
CA ASN A 65 14.53 0.71 10.03
C ASN A 65 13.39 1.16 10.96
N GLU A 66 12.16 0.90 10.53
CA GLU A 66 10.91 1.23 11.20
C GLU A 66 10.28 -0.02 11.82
N ARG A 67 9.46 0.16 12.87
CA ARG A 67 8.74 -0.96 13.49
C ARG A 67 7.41 -1.20 12.76
N PRO A 68 7.17 -2.40 12.21
CA PRO A 68 5.90 -2.69 11.57
C PRO A 68 4.76 -2.76 12.59
N LEU A 69 3.60 -2.23 12.21
CA LEU A 69 2.34 -2.49 12.91
C LEU A 69 2.02 -3.98 12.96
N HIS A 70 1.27 -4.40 13.99
CA HIS A 70 0.70 -5.74 14.05
C HIS A 70 -0.29 -5.96 12.90
N SER A 71 -0.37 -7.19 12.38
CA SER A 71 -1.26 -7.56 11.25
C SER A 71 -2.72 -7.09 11.40
N ASN A 72 -3.28 -7.19 12.61
CA ASN A 72 -4.65 -6.70 12.86
C ASN A 72 -4.75 -5.18 12.75
N LYS A 73 -3.78 -4.44 13.32
CA LYS A 73 -3.73 -2.97 13.26
C LYS A 73 -3.47 -2.47 11.84
N PHE A 74 -2.65 -3.18 11.07
CA PHE A 74 -2.50 -2.93 9.64
C PHE A 74 -3.85 -3.09 8.93
N GLY A 75 -4.59 -4.17 9.20
CA GLY A 75 -5.91 -4.38 8.61
C GLY A 75 -6.92 -3.29 8.98
N ASP A 76 -6.98 -2.91 10.26
CA ASP A 76 -7.82 -1.80 10.73
C ASP A 76 -7.46 -0.50 10.01
N ARG A 77 -6.16 -0.24 9.82
CA ARG A 77 -5.67 0.95 9.13
C ARG A 77 -6.09 0.97 7.66
N VAL A 78 -5.94 -0.14 6.95
CA VAL A 78 -6.38 -0.26 5.54
C VAL A 78 -7.88 0.06 5.40
N LEU A 79 -8.71 -0.41 6.33
CA LEU A 79 -10.14 -0.11 6.33
C LEU A 79 -10.42 1.35 6.68
N ALA A 80 -9.67 1.94 7.63
CA ALA A 80 -9.78 3.34 8.00
C ALA A 80 -9.42 4.31 6.85
N GLU A 81 -8.54 3.90 5.94
CA GLU A 81 -8.22 4.63 4.71
C GLU A 81 -9.33 4.54 3.63
N GLY A 82 -10.41 3.80 3.90
CA GLY A 82 -11.54 3.65 2.97
C GLY A 82 -11.40 2.49 1.98
N PHE A 83 -10.40 1.63 2.12
CA PHE A 83 -10.32 0.39 1.35
C PHE A 83 -11.25 -0.68 1.94
N THR A 84 -11.62 -1.64 1.11
CA THR A 84 -12.54 -2.72 1.52
C THR A 84 -11.79 -4.04 1.60
N ARG A 85 -12.13 -4.87 2.58
CA ARG A 85 -11.68 -6.27 2.66
C ARG A 85 -12.77 -7.21 2.16
N THR A 86 -12.41 -8.17 1.32
CA THR A 86 -13.34 -9.21 0.86
C THR A 86 -13.74 -10.16 2.00
N PRO A 87 -14.86 -10.88 1.87
CA PRO A 87 -15.08 -12.11 2.62
C PRO A 87 -13.91 -13.08 2.47
N ARG A 88 -13.76 -14.02 3.42
CA ARG A 88 -12.71 -15.03 3.34
C ARG A 88 -12.93 -15.90 2.11
N ARG A 89 -11.95 -15.88 1.20
CA ARG A 89 -11.86 -16.79 0.06
C ARG A 89 -11.06 -18.04 0.47
N ARG A 90 -11.05 -19.06 -0.40
CA ARG A 90 -10.35 -20.34 -0.16
C ARG A 90 -8.89 -20.16 0.24
N ASP A 91 -8.22 -19.17 -0.33
CA ASP A 91 -6.79 -18.95 -0.19
C ASP A 91 -6.42 -17.72 0.68
N GLY A 92 -7.39 -16.96 1.18
CA GLY A 92 -7.09 -15.77 1.97
C GLY A 92 -8.17 -14.69 1.97
N PHE A 93 -7.84 -13.58 2.64
CA PHE A 93 -8.55 -12.31 2.49
C PHE A 93 -7.86 -11.45 1.43
N TYR A 94 -8.62 -10.57 0.80
CA TYR A 94 -8.13 -9.61 -0.18
C TYR A 94 -8.56 -8.21 0.20
N TYR A 95 -7.74 -7.23 -0.12
CA TYR A 95 -8.11 -5.82 -0.09
C TYR A 95 -8.43 -5.34 -1.50
N LEU A 96 -9.44 -4.48 -1.61
CA LEU A 96 -9.90 -3.88 -2.86
C LEU A 96 -9.52 -2.40 -2.89
N GLY A 97 -9.22 -1.90 -4.08
CA GLY A 97 -8.94 -0.48 -4.31
C GLY A 97 -7.45 -0.11 -4.35
N PHE A 98 -6.54 -1.05 -4.09
CA PHE A 98 -5.10 -0.85 -4.23
C PHE A 98 -4.33 -2.15 -4.51
N LYS A 99 -3.11 -2.01 -5.02
CA LYS A 99 -2.15 -3.11 -5.24
C LYS A 99 -0.72 -2.61 -5.15
N HIS A 100 0.24 -3.55 -5.13
CA HIS A 100 1.66 -3.24 -5.22
C HIS A 100 2.02 -2.65 -6.59
N LEU A 101 2.94 -1.68 -6.63
CA LEU A 101 3.41 -1.03 -7.85
C LEU A 101 4.10 -2.02 -8.81
N LEU A 102 4.95 -2.91 -8.28
CA LEU A 102 5.70 -3.86 -9.12
C LEU A 102 4.86 -4.99 -9.74
N THR A 103 3.65 -5.25 -9.24
CA THR A 103 2.75 -6.26 -9.84
C THR A 103 1.78 -5.65 -10.85
N ALA A 104 1.85 -4.35 -11.11
CA ALA A 104 1.02 -3.67 -12.09
C ALA A 104 1.46 -3.89 -13.55
N ALA A 105 2.64 -4.47 -13.78
CA ALA A 105 3.16 -4.77 -15.11
C ALA A 105 2.92 -6.25 -15.45
N ARG A 106 1.77 -6.55 -16.09
CA ARG A 106 1.63 -7.72 -16.96
C ARG A 106 0.56 -7.48 -18.00
#